data_AF-A0A852RFK5-F1
#
_entry.id   AF-A0A852RFK5-F1
#
_cell.length_a   1.000
_cell.length_b   1.000
_cell.length_c   1.000
_cell.angle_alpha   90.00
_cell.angle_beta   90.00
_cell.angle_gamma   90.00
#
_symmetry.space_group_name_H-M   'P 1'
#
loop_
_entity.id
_entity.type
_entity.pdbx_description
1 polymer ?
#
loop_
_entity_poly.entity_id
_entity_poly.type
_entity_poly.pdbx_seq_one_letter_code
_entity_poly.pdbx_strand_id
1 'polypeptide(L)'
;MKNRPSEIAQGAGGQPGFGLTPRQEIIEIDVPPHGTPALQASLTSALAGRPLHRIVALTMATYGEFPLHYRLLVVIEYLQGQQ
;
A
#
# COMPACT_ATOMS: atom_id res chain seq x y z
N MET A 1 -21.18 -2.59 53.14
CA MET A 1 -21.51 -2.25 51.74
C MET A 1 -20.40 -2.78 50.85
N LYS A 2 -20.79 -3.44 49.75
CA LYS A 2 -19.91 -4.23 48.86
C LYS A 2 -19.14 -3.30 47.92
N ASN A 3 -17.83 -3.21 48.06
CA ASN A 3 -16.97 -2.61 47.04
C ASN A 3 -16.73 -3.68 45.98
N ARG A 4 -17.44 -3.60 44.85
CA ARG A 4 -17.18 -4.44 43.69
C ARG A 4 -15.81 -4.05 43.12
N PRO A 5 -14.97 -5.01 42.71
CA PRO A 5 -13.79 -4.68 41.92
C PRO A 5 -14.27 -4.03 40.63
N SER A 6 -13.58 -2.96 40.22
CA SER A 6 -13.77 -2.35 38.92
C SER A 6 -13.53 -3.40 37.84
N GLU A 7 -14.61 -3.95 37.29
CA GLU A 7 -14.59 -4.68 36.04
C GLU A 7 -13.96 -3.76 35.00
N ILE A 8 -12.76 -4.13 34.59
CA ILE A 8 -12.09 -3.58 33.42
C ILE A 8 -13.03 -3.94 32.26
N ALA A 9 -13.81 -2.97 31.81
CA ALA A 9 -14.60 -3.11 30.60
C ALA A 9 -13.64 -3.51 29.48
N GLN A 10 -13.71 -4.78 29.07
CA GLN A 10 -13.23 -5.25 27.79
C GLN A 10 -14.10 -4.56 26.74
N GLY A 11 -13.80 -3.29 26.48
CA GLY A 11 -14.38 -2.48 25.43
C GLY A 11 -13.92 -3.04 24.10
N ALA A 12 -14.89 -3.58 23.38
CA ALA A 12 -14.78 -4.12 22.04
C ALA A 12 -14.12 -3.13 21.04
N GLY A 13 -13.44 -3.72 20.05
CA GLY A 13 -13.13 -3.04 18.79
C GLY A 13 -11.78 -2.33 18.76
N GLY A 14 -10.70 -3.08 19.02
CA GLY A 14 -9.39 -2.66 18.54
C GLY A 14 -9.48 -2.41 17.04
N GLN A 15 -9.35 -1.15 16.62
CA GLN A 15 -9.22 -0.81 15.21
C GLN A 15 -8.08 -1.65 14.62
N PRO A 16 -8.29 -2.36 13.50
CA PRO A 16 -7.24 -3.21 12.97
C PRO A 16 -6.10 -2.34 12.43
N GLY A 17 -4.94 -2.43 13.09
CA GLY A 17 -3.59 -2.32 12.52
C GLY A 17 -3.19 -0.99 11.88
N PHE A 18 -2.36 -0.22 12.58
CA PHE A 18 -1.49 0.77 11.93
C PHE A 18 -0.41 0.02 11.13
N GLY A 19 -0.59 -0.17 9.82
CA GLY A 19 0.43 -0.74 8.94
C GLY A 19 -0.10 -1.60 7.79
N LEU A 20 0.82 -2.10 6.96
CA LEU A 20 0.50 -3.05 5.90
C LEU A 20 0.07 -4.40 6.48
N THR A 21 -0.85 -5.08 5.80
CA THR A 21 -1.14 -6.49 6.13
C THR A 21 0.01 -7.40 5.67
N PRO A 22 0.15 -8.63 6.20
CA PRO A 22 1.19 -9.57 5.75
C PRO A 22 1.10 -9.99 4.26
N ARG A 23 -0.01 -9.64 3.59
CA ARG A 23 -0.24 -9.90 2.16
C ARG A 23 0.02 -8.67 1.30
N GLN A 24 0.33 -7.54 1.93
CA GLN A 24 0.55 -6.27 1.25
C GLN A 24 2.04 -5.96 1.15
N GLU A 25 2.39 -5.29 0.06
CA GLU A 25 3.75 -4.85 -0.21
C GLU A 25 3.73 -3.46 -0.85
N ILE A 26 4.68 -2.60 -0.47
CA ILE A 26 4.95 -1.33 -1.15
C ILE A 26 5.96 -1.58 -2.26
N ILE A 27 5.61 -1.14 -3.46
CA ILE A 27 6.46 -1.14 -4.64
C ILE A 27 6.81 0.31 -4.95
N GLU A 28 8.10 0.63 -4.95
CA GLU A 28 8.61 1.91 -5.41
C GLU A 28 8.93 1.82 -6.91
N ILE A 29 8.43 2.78 -7.69
CA ILE A 29 8.66 2.84 -9.13
C ILE A 29 9.13 4.23 -9.49
N ASP A 30 10.37 4.34 -9.98
CA ASP A 30 10.87 5.59 -10.54
C ASP A 30 10.34 5.76 -11.96
N VAL A 31 9.70 6.91 -12.22
CA VAL A 31 9.13 7.22 -13.53
C VAL A 31 9.89 8.38 -14.17
N PRO A 32 10.44 8.20 -15.38
CA PRO A 32 11.14 9.25 -16.10
C PRO A 32 10.20 10.39 -16.54
N PRO A 33 10.73 11.58 -16.89
CA PRO A 33 9.96 12.82 -17.07
C PRO A 33 9.00 12.86 -18.26
N HIS A 34 8.82 11.78 -19.02
CA HIS A 34 8.29 11.87 -20.37
C HIS A 34 6.99 11.09 -20.55
N GLY A 35 5.86 11.77 -20.31
CA GLY A 35 4.53 11.39 -20.79
C GLY A 35 3.84 10.22 -20.09
N THR A 36 2.51 10.18 -20.21
CA THR A 36 1.64 9.09 -19.72
C THR A 36 2.02 7.68 -20.23
N PRO A 37 2.55 7.48 -21.45
CA PRO A 37 3.02 6.16 -21.88
C PRO A 37 4.16 5.61 -21.03
N ALA A 38 5.05 6.47 -20.52
CA ALA A 38 6.14 6.04 -19.64
C ALA A 38 5.64 5.56 -18.28
N LEU A 39 4.58 6.20 -17.75
CA LEU A 39 3.95 5.78 -16.50
C LEU A 39 3.39 4.36 -16.58
N GLN A 40 2.56 4.11 -17.59
CA GLN A 40 1.92 2.80 -17.77
C GLN A 40 2.96 1.72 -18.03
N ALA A 41 3.98 2.00 -18.84
CA ALA A 41 5.06 1.05 -19.11
C ALA A 41 5.86 0.73 -17.83
N SER A 42 6.28 1.74 -17.07
CA SER A 42 6.99 1.54 -15.79
C SER A 42 6.15 0.74 -14.79
N LEU A 43 4.85 1.07 -14.65
CA LEU A 43 3.94 0.34 -13.77
C LEU A 43 3.77 -1.12 -14.22
N THR A 44 3.50 -1.34 -15.50
CA THR A 44 3.31 -2.69 -16.05
C THR A 44 4.56 -3.53 -15.87
N SER A 45 5.74 -2.96 -16.16
CA SER A 45 7.02 -3.65 -16.00
C SER A 45 7.32 -4.00 -14.55
N ALA A 46 7.03 -3.11 -13.60
CA ALA A 46 7.24 -3.36 -12.17
C ALA A 46 6.30 -4.45 -11.60
N LEU A 47 5.12 -4.61 -12.21
CA LEU A 47 4.10 -5.57 -11.76
C LEU A 47 4.15 -6.92 -12.50
N ALA A 48 4.73 -6.98 -13.70
CA ALA A 48 4.71 -8.16 -14.56
C ALA A 48 5.36 -9.42 -13.94
N GLY A 49 6.35 -9.26 -13.07
CA GLY A 49 7.04 -10.35 -12.37
C GLY A 49 6.43 -10.74 -11.01
N ARG A 50 5.36 -10.06 -10.59
CA ARG A 50 4.76 -10.26 -9.27
C ARG A 50 3.74 -11.42 -9.32
N PRO A 51 3.61 -12.22 -8.25
CA PRO A 51 2.48 -13.13 -8.08
C PRO A 51 1.13 -12.41 -8.26
N LEU A 52 0.06 -13.15 -8.53
CA LEU A 52 -1.28 -12.57 -8.72
C LEU A 52 -1.62 -11.59 -7.59
N HIS A 53 -1.95 -10.36 -7.95
CA HIS A 53 -2.11 -9.25 -7.01
C HIS A 53 -3.18 -8.27 -7.49
N ARG A 54 -3.63 -7.43 -6.56
CA ARG A 54 -4.41 -6.21 -6.84
C ARG A 54 -3.69 -4.99 -6.31
N ILE A 55 -3.81 -3.86 -6.98
CA ILE A 55 -3.35 -2.57 -6.43
C ILE A 55 -4.39 -2.11 -5.42
N VAL A 56 -3.97 -1.85 -4.17
CA VAL A 56 -4.86 -1.35 -3.10
C VAL A 56 -4.67 0.14 -2.83
N ALA A 57 -3.49 0.67 -3.11
CA ALA A 57 -3.23 2.10 -3.06
C ALA A 57 -2.15 2.50 -4.07
N LEU A 58 -2.23 3.73 -4.57
CA LEU A 58 -1.21 4.33 -5.42
C LEU A 58 -1.04 5.79 -5.01
N THR A 59 0.21 6.17 -4.74
CA THR A 59 0.58 7.56 -4.42
C THR A 59 1.73 7.98 -5.32
N MET A 60 1.70 9.23 -5.75
CA MET A 60 2.78 9.84 -6.53
C MET A 60 3.48 10.89 -5.67
N ALA A 61 4.80 10.75 -5.55
CA ALA A 61 5.67 11.73 -4.93
C ALA A 61 6.53 12.40 -6.01
N THR A 62 6.41 13.72 -6.12
CA THR A 62 7.28 14.52 -7.00
C THR A 62 8.40 15.13 -6.16
N TYR A 63 9.63 15.04 -6.64
CA TYR A 63 10.79 15.64 -6.00
C TYR A 63 11.33 16.78 -6.88
N GLY A 64 11.46 17.98 -6.32
CA GLY A 64 12.09 19.14 -6.96
C GLY A 64 11.13 20.16 -7.59
N GLU A 65 11.63 21.39 -7.78
CA GLU A 65 10.90 22.56 -8.33
C GLU A 65 10.56 22.42 -9.83
N PHE A 66 11.29 21.53 -10.51
CA PHE A 66 11.03 21.09 -11.88
C PHE A 66 11.04 19.56 -11.86
N PRO A 67 9.88 18.86 -11.76
CA PRO A 67 9.86 17.42 -11.59
C PRO A 67 10.30 16.74 -12.88
N LEU A 68 11.62 16.55 -13.00
CA LEU A 68 12.22 15.71 -14.03
C LEU A 68 11.99 14.24 -13.71
N HIS A 69 11.62 13.88 -12.49
CA HIS A 69 11.30 12.50 -12.13
C HIS A 69 10.21 12.50 -11.06
N TYR A 70 9.32 11.52 -11.11
CA TYR A 70 8.36 11.27 -10.04
C TYR A 70 8.43 9.80 -9.62
N ARG A 71 8.26 9.57 -8.33
CA ARG A 71 8.23 8.24 -7.74
C ARG A 71 6.80 7.84 -7.47
N LEU A 72 6.41 6.68 -7.95
CA LEU A 72 5.19 6.04 -7.50
C LEU A 72 5.48 5.14 -6.31
N LEU A 73 4.61 5.22 -5.31
CA LEU A 73 4.49 4.25 -4.24
C LEU A 73 3.18 3.48 -4.49
N VAL A 74 3.29 2.22 -4.87
CA VAL A 74 2.16 1.36 -5.18
C VAL A 74 2.07 0.31 -4.08
N VAL A 75 0.96 0.30 -3.33
CA VAL A 75 0.66 -0.80 -2.43
C VAL A 75 -0.10 -1.84 -3.22
N ILE A 76 0.47 -3.04 -3.30
CA ILE A 76 -0.23 -4.20 -3.84
C ILE A 76 -0.64 -5.13 -2.71
N GLU A 77 -1.67 -5.94 -2.95
CA GLU A 77 -2.07 -7.04 -2.10
C GLU A 77 -2.10 -8.33 -2.93
N TYR A 78 -1.39 -9.35 -2.45
CA TYR A 78 -1.34 -10.64 -3.10
C TYR A 78 -2.67 -11.37 -2.96
N LEU A 79 -3.22 -11.78 -4.10
CA LEU A 79 -4.40 -12.63 -4.17
C LEU A 79 -3.92 -14.07 -3.99
N GLN A 80 -4.29 -14.69 -2.87
CA GLN A 80 -4.17 -16.14 -2.79
C GLN A 80 -5.14 -16.73 -3.81
N GLY A 81 -4.62 -17.48 -4.78
CA GLY A 81 -5.46 -18.22 -5.71
C GLY A 81 -6.39 -19.13 -4.91
N GLN A 82 -7.69 -19.04 -5.19
CA GLN A 82 -8.56 -20.21 -5.07
C GLN A 82 -7.87 -21.30 -5.89
N GLN A 83 -7.38 -22.33 -5.20
CA GLN A 83 -6.97 -23.57 -5.85
C GLN A 83 -8.19 -24.22 -6.52
#